data_AF-A0A973FNQ8-F1
#
_entry.id   AF-A0A973FNQ8-F1
#
_cell.length_a   1.000
_cell.length_b   1.000
_cell.length_c   1.000
_cell.angle_alpha   90.00
_cell.angle_beta   90.00
_cell.angle_gamma   90.00
#
_symmetry.space_group_name_H-M   'P 1'
#
loop_
_entity.id
_entity.type
_entity.pdbx_description
1 polymer ?
#
loop_
_entity_poly.entity_id
_entity_poly.type
_entity_poly.pdbx_seq_one_letter_code
_entity_poly.pdbx_strand_id
1 'polypeptide(L)'
;DVRLAQAIRAAGGKVGAAEGMAYLRVRMYTNGQEVVAGLMKNAAAGYRSGGGRAGWTMAGLALEAFGPLVIMAAGLLGLLWGDSSLAVAGLLGGGFSLLASLALRASLYRRLYRQPATYALLWPLGLLSYMLIAALGMWRVRNGRGVIWKGRTYRG
;
A
#
# COMPACT_ATOMS: atom_id res chain seq x y z
N ASP A 1 4.13 19.05 -18.12
CA ASP A 1 5.09 18.30 -17.29
C ASP A 1 5.49 16.96 -17.90
N VAL A 2 4.56 16.00 -18.10
CA VAL A 2 4.87 14.65 -18.64
C VAL A 2 5.44 14.70 -20.06
N ARG A 3 4.87 15.54 -20.94
CA ARG A 3 5.39 15.73 -22.31
C ARG A 3 6.80 16.33 -22.33
N LEU A 4 7.11 17.21 -21.39
CA LEU A 4 8.45 17.79 -21.25
C LEU A 4 9.45 16.72 -20.81
N ALA A 5 9.11 15.92 -19.80
CA ALA A 5 9.95 14.81 -19.36
C ALA A 5 10.17 13.76 -20.48
N GLN A 6 9.13 13.46 -21.27
CA GLN A 6 9.23 12.58 -22.43
C GLN A 6 10.14 13.17 -23.50
N ALA A 7 10.01 14.46 -23.82
CA ALA A 7 10.87 15.15 -24.78
C ALA A 7 12.33 15.16 -24.33
N ILE A 8 12.61 15.43 -23.05
CA ILE A 8 13.96 15.38 -22.49
C ILE A 8 14.56 13.98 -22.64
N ARG A 9 13.80 12.90 -22.32
CA ARG A 9 14.29 11.53 -22.53
C ARG A 9 14.50 11.19 -23.99
N ALA A 10 13.61 11.63 -24.89
CA ALA A 10 13.73 11.41 -26.33
C ALA A 10 14.96 12.10 -26.92
N ALA A 11 15.36 13.26 -26.35
CA ALA A 11 16.58 13.97 -26.70
C ALA A 11 17.85 13.40 -26.04
N GLY A 12 17.79 12.23 -25.39
CA GLY A 12 18.93 11.59 -24.71
C GLY A 12 19.22 12.13 -23.30
N GLY A 13 18.39 13.06 -22.80
CA GLY A 13 18.50 13.61 -21.45
C GLY A 13 18.05 12.63 -20.37
N LYS A 14 18.54 12.82 -19.14
CA LYS A 14 18.13 12.05 -17.96
C LYS A 14 17.04 12.80 -17.20
N VAL A 15 16.00 12.06 -16.80
CA VAL A 15 14.96 12.56 -15.89
C VAL A 15 15.10 11.80 -14.58
N GLY A 16 15.25 12.55 -13.49
CA GLY A 16 15.33 12.03 -12.14
C GLY A 16 14.11 12.43 -11.31
N ALA A 17 13.95 11.77 -10.16
CA ALA A 17 13.06 12.22 -9.10
C ALA A 17 13.91 12.70 -7.92
N ALA A 18 13.47 13.77 -7.26
CA ALA A 18 14.08 14.29 -6.05
C ALA A 18 13.02 14.43 -4.96
N GLU A 19 13.44 14.30 -3.70
CA GLU A 19 12.55 14.54 -2.56
C GLU A 19 12.29 16.04 -2.41
N GLY A 20 11.03 16.45 -2.57
CA GLY A 20 10.60 17.85 -2.47
C GLY A 20 9.92 18.22 -1.15
N MET A 21 9.91 17.34 -0.15
CA MET A 21 9.07 17.47 1.05
C MET A 21 9.39 18.71 1.91
N ALA A 22 10.60 19.26 1.80
CA ALA A 22 11.01 20.50 2.48
C ALA A 22 10.62 21.78 1.73
N TYR A 23 10.32 21.69 0.42
CA TYR A 23 10.17 22.85 -0.47
C TYR A 23 8.74 23.00 -1.02
N LEU A 24 7.96 21.92 -1.04
CA LEU A 24 6.63 21.90 -1.64
C LEU A 24 5.60 21.41 -0.63
N ARG A 25 4.50 22.17 -0.50
CA ARG A 25 3.30 21.75 0.23
C ARG A 25 2.14 21.64 -0.75
N VAL A 26 1.57 20.45 -0.87
CA VAL A 26 0.44 20.19 -1.78
C VAL A 26 -0.70 19.56 -1.00
N ARG A 27 -1.92 20.06 -1.20
CA ARG A 27 -3.15 19.39 -0.76
C ARG A 27 -3.81 18.74 -1.96
N MET A 28 -3.51 17.46 -2.20
CA MET A 28 -4.03 16.71 -3.34
C MET A 28 -5.51 16.34 -3.19
N TYR A 29 -5.95 16.09 -1.95
CA TYR A 29 -7.29 15.63 -1.61
C TYR A 29 -7.94 16.57 -0.60
N THR A 30 -9.22 16.83 -0.79
CA THR A 30 -10.04 17.69 0.09
C THR A 30 -11.04 16.89 0.92
N ASN A 31 -11.41 15.68 0.48
CA ASN A 31 -12.34 14.78 1.15
C ASN A 31 -12.05 13.30 0.81
N GLY A 32 -12.77 12.38 1.47
CA GLY A 32 -12.60 10.94 1.28
C GLY A 32 -12.97 10.43 -0.12
N GLN A 33 -13.95 11.03 -0.78
CA GLN A 33 -14.32 10.64 -2.15
C GLN A 33 -13.17 10.93 -3.13
N GLU A 34 -12.49 12.06 -2.97
CA GLU A 34 -11.30 12.37 -3.75
C GLU A 34 -10.15 11.39 -3.45
N VAL A 35 -9.96 10.99 -2.19
CA VAL A 35 -8.97 9.97 -1.83
C VAL A 35 -9.25 8.66 -2.58
N VAL A 36 -10.50 8.17 -2.54
CA VAL A 36 -10.89 6.93 -3.24
C VAL A 36 -10.64 7.07 -4.74
N ALA A 37 -11.13 8.13 -5.38
CA ALA A 37 -10.98 8.34 -6.82
C ALA A 37 -9.51 8.44 -7.25
N GLY A 38 -8.69 9.13 -6.47
CA GLY A 38 -7.26 9.26 -6.76
C GLY A 38 -6.48 7.97 -6.54
N LEU A 39 -6.76 7.24 -5.47
CA LEU A 39 -6.12 5.95 -5.19
C LEU A 39 -6.53 4.89 -6.23
N MET A 40 -7.79 4.87 -6.68
CA MET A 40 -8.21 4.02 -7.82
C MET A 40 -7.39 4.30 -9.07
N LYS A 41 -7.21 5.59 -9.41
CA LYS A 41 -6.40 5.99 -10.58
C LYS A 41 -4.97 5.49 -10.42
N ASN A 42 -4.38 5.68 -9.25
CA ASN A 42 -3.00 5.27 -8.97
C ASN A 42 -2.84 3.74 -9.04
N ALA A 43 -3.82 2.99 -8.53
CA ALA A 43 -3.83 1.53 -8.62
C ALA A 43 -3.89 1.05 -10.08
N ALA A 44 -4.78 1.62 -10.90
CA ALA A 44 -4.89 1.28 -12.32
C ALA A 44 -3.61 1.63 -13.09
N ALA A 45 -3.05 2.81 -12.85
CA ALA A 45 -1.79 3.23 -13.48
C ALA A 45 -0.61 2.35 -13.04
N GLY A 46 -0.52 2.04 -11.74
CA GLY A 46 0.53 1.21 -11.16
C GLY A 46 0.50 -0.23 -11.66
N TYR A 47 -0.69 -0.82 -11.79
CA TYR A 47 -0.84 -2.15 -12.39
C TYR A 47 -0.43 -2.15 -13.87
N ARG A 48 -0.81 -1.12 -14.63
CA ARG A 48 -0.42 -1.00 -16.04
C ARG A 48 1.09 -0.89 -16.23
N SER A 49 1.77 -0.11 -15.40
CA SER A 49 3.23 0.05 -15.50
C SER A 49 4.02 -1.12 -14.89
N GLY A 50 3.50 -1.73 -13.82
CA GLY A 50 4.21 -2.76 -13.05
C GLY A 50 3.85 -4.20 -13.41
N GLY A 51 2.71 -4.42 -14.07
CA GLY A 51 2.19 -5.76 -14.40
C GLY A 51 2.13 -6.67 -13.17
N GLY A 52 2.61 -7.92 -13.34
CA GLY A 52 2.66 -8.91 -12.26
C GLY A 52 3.49 -8.49 -11.04
N ARG A 53 4.50 -7.60 -11.21
CA ARG A 53 5.32 -7.09 -10.08
C ARG A 53 4.49 -6.28 -9.09
N ALA A 54 3.48 -5.55 -9.59
CA ALA A 54 2.54 -4.82 -8.73
C ALA A 54 1.72 -5.80 -7.86
N GLY A 55 1.31 -6.93 -8.44
CA GLY A 55 0.63 -8.00 -7.72
C GLY A 55 1.49 -8.61 -6.62
N TRP A 56 2.75 -8.96 -6.94
CA TRP A 56 3.70 -9.49 -5.95
C TRP A 56 4.01 -8.50 -4.82
N THR A 57 4.14 -7.22 -5.15
CA THR A 57 4.33 -6.17 -4.15
C THR A 57 3.13 -6.10 -3.22
N MET A 58 1.91 -6.15 -3.76
CA MET A 58 0.69 -6.16 -2.96
C MET A 58 0.58 -7.41 -2.07
N ALA A 59 0.93 -8.58 -2.61
CA ALA A 59 0.94 -9.83 -1.85
C ALA A 59 1.93 -9.78 -0.69
N GLY A 60 3.14 -9.25 -0.92
CA GLY A 60 4.13 -9.04 0.14
C GLY A 60 3.65 -8.09 1.23
N LEU A 61 3.02 -6.97 0.85
CA LEU A 61 2.42 -6.04 1.80
C LEU A 61 1.28 -6.68 2.61
N ALA A 62 0.43 -7.49 1.96
CA ALA A 62 -0.65 -8.21 2.63
C ALA A 62 -0.11 -9.26 3.61
N LEU A 63 0.93 -10.01 3.21
CA LEU A 63 1.61 -10.97 4.08
C LEU A 63 2.26 -10.27 5.27
N GLU A 64 2.91 -9.12 5.06
CA GLU A 64 3.49 -8.33 6.14
C GLU A 64 2.43 -7.83 7.13
N ALA A 65 1.29 -7.36 6.62
CA ALA A 65 0.22 -6.80 7.46
C ALA A 65 -0.58 -7.87 8.22
N PHE A 66 -0.89 -9.00 7.57
CA PHE A 66 -1.83 -9.99 8.10
C PHE A 66 -1.18 -11.33 8.46
N GLY A 67 -0.01 -11.65 7.90
CA GLY A 67 0.73 -12.88 8.20
C GLY A 67 1.00 -13.07 9.69
N PRO A 68 1.47 -12.05 10.43
CA PRO A 68 1.65 -12.17 11.88
C PRO A 68 0.37 -12.61 12.61
N LEU A 69 -0.79 -12.09 12.22
CA LEU A 69 -2.08 -12.44 12.83
C LEU A 69 -2.48 -13.89 12.53
N VAL A 70 -2.22 -14.37 11.31
CA VAL A 70 -2.45 -15.77 10.93
C VAL A 70 -1.55 -16.71 11.74
N ILE A 71 -0.29 -16.35 11.94
CA ILE A 71 0.67 -17.13 12.75
C ILE A 71 0.21 -17.16 14.22
N MET A 72 -0.23 -16.03 14.77
CA MET A 72 -0.79 -15.97 16.13
C MET A 72 -2.05 -16.84 16.26
N ALA A 73 -2.94 -16.82 15.26
CA ALA A 73 -4.14 -17.65 15.25
C ALA A 73 -3.79 -19.15 15.27
N ALA A 74 -2.75 -19.57 14.55
CA ALA A 74 -2.25 -20.95 14.63
C ALA A 74 -1.75 -21.30 16.05
N GLY A 75 -1.10 -20.37 16.74
CA GLY A 75 -0.72 -20.54 18.14
C GLY A 75 -1.92 -20.69 19.08
N LEU A 76 -2.99 -19.91 18.87
CA LEU A 76 -4.23 -20.06 19.62
C LEU A 76 -4.88 -21.44 19.39
N LEU A 77 -4.85 -21.96 18.16
CA LEU A 77 -5.31 -23.32 17.87
C LEU A 77 -4.46 -24.38 18.57
N GLY A 78 -3.13 -24.17 18.66
CA GLY A 78 -2.24 -25.02 19.44
C GLY A 78 -2.65 -25.13 20.90
N LEU A 79 -3.03 -24.02 21.54
CA LEU A 79 -3.56 -24.03 22.91
C LEU A 79 -4.85 -24.86 23.02
N LEU A 80 -5.77 -24.70 22.06
CA LEU A 80 -7.04 -25.43 22.05
C LEU A 80 -6.88 -26.94 21.86
N TRP A 81 -5.83 -27.37 21.16
CA TRP A 81 -5.53 -28.77 20.92
C TRP A 81 -4.53 -29.38 21.91
N GLY A 82 -4.03 -28.61 22.88
CA GLY A 82 -3.01 -29.06 23.83
C GLY A 82 -1.62 -29.20 23.23
N ASP A 83 -1.38 -28.70 22.01
CA ASP A 83 -0.05 -28.65 21.39
C ASP A 83 0.71 -27.42 21.87
N SER A 84 1.47 -27.61 22.94
CA SER A 84 2.28 -26.55 23.57
C SER A 84 3.37 -26.02 22.63
N SER A 85 3.91 -26.85 21.74
CA SER A 85 4.94 -26.45 20.79
C SER A 85 4.38 -25.50 19.74
N LEU A 86 3.24 -25.86 19.15
CA LEU A 86 2.53 -25.00 18.20
C LEU A 86 2.06 -23.71 18.86
N ALA A 87 1.54 -23.79 20.09
CA ALA A 87 1.10 -22.62 20.84
C ALA A 87 2.21 -21.59 21.04
N VAL A 88 3.35 -22.04 21.57
CA VAL A 88 4.51 -21.17 21.84
C VAL A 88 5.07 -20.60 20.53
N ALA A 89 5.26 -21.44 19.51
CA ALA A 89 5.80 -21.00 18.23
C ALA A 89 4.89 -19.98 17.53
N GLY A 90 3.57 -20.22 17.50
CA GLY A 90 2.61 -19.34 16.86
C GLY A 90 2.42 -18.01 17.60
N LEU A 91 2.29 -18.04 18.93
CA LEU A 91 2.08 -16.83 19.72
C LEU A 91 3.34 -15.95 19.78
N LEU A 92 4.49 -16.53 20.10
CA LEU A 92 5.74 -15.76 20.19
C LEU A 92 6.24 -15.35 18.80
N GLY A 93 6.22 -16.27 17.83
CA GLY A 93 6.65 -15.99 16.47
C GLY A 93 5.75 -14.96 15.78
N GLY A 94 4.44 -15.12 15.90
CA GLY A 94 3.46 -14.17 15.36
C GLY A 94 3.52 -12.81 16.09
N GLY A 95 3.63 -12.81 17.41
CA GLY A 95 3.76 -11.60 18.22
C GLY A 95 5.02 -10.81 17.88
N PHE A 96 6.17 -11.48 17.78
CA PHE A 96 7.43 -10.84 17.39
C PHE A 96 7.37 -10.29 15.96
N SER A 97 6.79 -11.05 15.03
CA SER A 97 6.61 -10.61 13.64
C SER A 97 5.71 -9.38 13.53
N LEU A 98 4.63 -9.33 14.33
CA LEU A 98 3.74 -8.17 14.38
C LEU A 98 4.47 -6.94 14.90
N LEU A 99 5.20 -7.08 16.01
CA LEU A 99 5.99 -5.99 16.58
C LEU A 99 7.05 -5.48 15.60
N ALA A 100 7.75 -6.38 14.90
CA ALA A 100 8.72 -6.01 13.88
C ALA A 100 8.08 -5.23 12.72
N SER A 101 6.93 -5.66 12.21
CA SER A 101 6.19 -4.94 11.17
C SER A 101 5.74 -3.55 11.65
N LEU A 102 5.13 -3.47 12.84
CA LEU A 102 4.69 -2.20 13.41
C LEU A 102 5.87 -1.25 13.66
N ALA A 103 7.01 -1.74 14.13
CA ALA A 103 8.21 -0.94 14.35
C ALA A 103 8.79 -0.39 13.04
N LEU A 104 8.85 -1.22 11.99
CA LEU A 104 9.25 -0.79 10.64
C LEU A 104 8.32 0.32 10.14
N ARG A 105 7.00 0.11 10.23
CA ARG A 105 5.99 1.08 9.77
C ARG A 105 6.04 2.37 10.57
N ALA A 106 6.19 2.30 11.89
CA ALA A 106 6.36 3.45 12.77
C ALA A 106 7.61 4.27 12.40
N SER A 107 8.71 3.59 12.07
CA SER A 107 9.93 4.24 11.60
C SER A 107 9.71 4.98 10.27
N LEU A 108 9.04 4.35 9.31
CA LEU A 108 8.69 4.97 8.02
C LEU A 108 7.76 6.18 8.19
N TYR A 109 6.69 6.06 8.98
CA TYR A 109 5.77 7.17 9.25
C TYR A 109 6.49 8.36 9.86
N ARG A 110 7.34 8.13 10.85
CA ARG A 110 8.08 9.21 11.51
C ARG A 110 9.14 9.84 10.61
N ARG A 111 10.00 9.01 9.99
CA ARG A 111 11.20 9.49 9.29
C ARG A 111 10.92 9.96 7.87
N LEU A 112 10.14 9.20 7.11
CA LEU A 112 9.87 9.48 5.71
C LEU A 112 8.64 10.37 5.54
N TYR A 113 7.54 10.04 6.23
CA TYR A 113 6.27 10.74 6.04
C TYR A 113 6.05 11.93 7.00
N ARG A 114 6.94 12.09 8.01
CA ARG A 114 6.84 13.12 9.05
C ARG A 114 5.46 13.12 9.74
N GLN A 115 4.91 11.92 9.95
CA GLN A 115 3.64 11.68 10.63
C GLN A 115 3.88 11.05 12.01
N PRO A 116 2.90 11.12 12.94
CA PRO A 116 2.99 10.42 14.21
C PRO A 116 3.21 8.91 14.01
N ALA A 117 4.16 8.34 14.76
CA ALA A 117 4.48 6.91 14.68
C ALA A 117 3.29 5.99 15.04
N THR A 118 2.35 6.49 15.83
CA THR A 118 1.11 5.80 16.22
C THR A 118 0.23 5.42 15.03
N TYR A 119 0.41 6.07 13.87
CA TYR A 119 -0.31 5.72 12.64
C TYR A 119 0.08 4.32 12.13
N ALA A 120 1.20 3.77 12.59
CA ALA A 120 1.56 2.37 12.32
C ALA A 120 0.53 1.37 12.86
N LEU A 121 -0.23 1.70 13.91
CA LEU A 121 -1.30 0.83 14.41
C LEU A 121 -2.45 0.71 13.40
N LEU A 122 -2.65 1.75 12.58
CA LEU A 122 -3.69 1.79 11.55
C LEU A 122 -3.20 1.26 10.20
N TRP A 123 -1.92 0.91 10.07
CA TRP A 123 -1.34 0.44 8.80
C TRP A 123 -2.09 -0.76 8.19
N PRO A 124 -2.43 -1.82 8.94
CA PRO A 124 -3.13 -2.97 8.36
C PRO A 124 -4.51 -2.57 7.81
N LEU A 125 -5.24 -1.72 8.54
CA LEU A 125 -6.54 -1.20 8.11
C LEU A 125 -6.42 -0.26 6.90
N GLY A 126 -5.36 0.56 6.86
CA GLY A 126 -5.05 1.41 5.72
C GLY A 126 -4.72 0.60 4.47
N LEU A 127 -3.94 -0.48 4.60
CA LEU A 127 -3.66 -1.41 3.51
C LEU A 127 -4.93 -2.10 3.02
N LEU A 128 -5.76 -2.62 3.92
CA LEU A 128 -7.03 -3.25 3.56
C LEU A 128 -7.92 -2.28 2.77
N SER A 129 -8.05 -1.05 3.27
CA SER A 129 -8.80 0.01 2.60
C SER A 129 -8.25 0.26 1.19
N TYR A 130 -6.94 0.36 1.04
CA TYR A 130 -6.30 0.53 -0.26
C TYR A 130 -6.53 -0.67 -1.18
N MET A 131 -6.43 -1.91 -0.68
CA MET A 131 -6.70 -3.12 -1.46
C MET A 131 -8.13 -3.15 -2.00
N LEU A 132 -9.12 -2.79 -1.17
CA LEU A 132 -10.52 -2.69 -1.58
C LEU A 132 -10.72 -1.61 -2.66
N ILE A 133 -10.13 -0.43 -2.47
CA ILE A 133 -10.18 0.67 -3.43
C ILE A 133 -9.51 0.26 -4.76
N ALA A 134 -8.35 -0.38 -4.69
CA ALA A 134 -7.60 -0.86 -5.85
C ALA A 134 -8.38 -1.94 -6.60
N ALA A 135 -8.96 -2.91 -5.90
CA ALA A 135 -9.80 -3.95 -6.49
C ALA A 135 -11.02 -3.35 -7.21
N LEU A 136 -11.71 -2.38 -6.58
CA LEU A 136 -12.83 -1.69 -7.20
C LEU A 136 -12.39 -0.88 -8.43
N GLY A 137 -11.24 -0.20 -8.36
CA GLY A 137 -10.65 0.52 -9.50
C GLY A 137 -10.35 -0.41 -10.67
N MET A 138 -9.70 -1.55 -10.40
CA MET A 138 -9.38 -2.56 -11.40
C MET A 138 -10.64 -3.19 -12.00
N TRP A 139 -11.66 -3.48 -11.19
CA TRP A 139 -12.95 -3.98 -11.67
C TRP A 139 -13.63 -2.96 -12.61
N ARG A 140 -13.62 -1.67 -12.29
CA ARG A 140 -14.18 -0.63 -13.17
C ARG A 140 -13.43 -0.53 -14.50
N VAL A 141 -12.10 -0.62 -14.47
CA VAL A 141 -11.26 -0.60 -15.68
C VAL A 141 -11.56 -1.83 -16.56
N ARG A 142 -11.57 -3.04 -15.97
CA ARG A 142 -11.88 -4.28 -16.70
C ARG A 142 -13.27 -4.28 -17.35
N ASN A 143 -14.25 -3.63 -16.73
CA ASN A 143 -15.60 -3.49 -17.29
C ASN A 143 -15.76 -2.27 -18.23
N GLY A 144 -14.67 -1.67 -18.70
CA GLY A 144 -14.71 -0.54 -19.66
C GLY A 144 -15.20 0.80 -19.09
N ARG A 145 -15.60 0.85 -17.80
CA ARG A 145 -16.08 2.06 -17.13
C ARG A 145 -14.96 3.05 -16.84
N GLY A 146 -13.74 2.53 -16.64
CA GLY A 146 -12.59 3.31 -16.22
C GLY A 146 -12.73 3.95 -14.83
N VAL A 147 -11.74 4.75 -14.47
CA VAL A 147 -11.70 5.53 -13.22
C VAL A 147 -11.79 7.01 -13.55
N ILE A 148 -12.69 7.74 -12.88
CA ILE A 148 -12.81 9.19 -13.04
C ILE A 148 -11.94 9.87 -11.98
N TRP A 149 -11.04 10.75 -12.40
CA TRP A 149 -10.21 11.55 -11.52
C TRP A 149 -10.04 12.97 -12.07
N LYS A 150 -10.50 13.97 -11.30
CA LYS A 150 -10.45 15.40 -11.66
C LYS A 150 -10.97 15.65 -13.08
N GLY A 151 -12.19 15.19 -13.35
CA GLY A 151 -12.89 15.34 -14.63
C GLY A 151 -12.39 14.48 -15.79
N ARG A 152 -11.35 13.65 -15.58
CA ARG A 152 -10.77 12.79 -16.63
C ARG A 152 -11.08 11.33 -16.38
N THR A 153 -11.37 10.58 -17.44
CA THR A 153 -11.62 9.13 -17.38
C THR A 153 -10.38 8.36 -17.82
N TYR A 154 -9.90 7.47 -16.95
CA TYR A 154 -8.76 6.59 -17.18
C TYR A 154 -9.27 5.17 -17.45
N ARG A 155 -9.15 4.68 -18.69
CA ARG A 155 -9.74 3.41 -19.14
C ARG A 155 -8.81 2.19 -19.09
N GLY A 156 -7.64 2.32 -18.46
CA GLY A 156 -6.56 1.33 -18.58
C GLY A 156 -5.71 1.65 -19.78
#